data_AF-A0A841D517-F1
#
_entry.id   AF-A0A841D517-F1
#
_cell.length_a   1.000
_cell.length_b   1.000
_cell.length_c   1.000
_cell.angle_alpha   90.00
_cell.angle_beta   90.00
_cell.angle_gamma   90.00
#
_symmetry.space_group_name_H-M   'P 1'
#
loop_
_entity.id
_entity.type
_entity.pdbx_description
1 polymer ?
#
loop_
_entity_poly.entity_id
_entity_poly.type
_entity_poly.pdbx_seq_one_letter_code
_entity_poly.pdbx_strand_id
1 'polypeptide(L)'
;MRKDKTVVVITPMNLEYKAMRARLMDLRQQWHLEGTSFETGMIPGTPWQVVIMLAGEGNVNTAVLAERAITSFNPRALLVVGIAGGLKDDIDLGDVVVATWVHGYHGGKEESEEFRARPRGWGAAHFLEQVARMVDVRGEWATLLPSPANPKVHFKPIAAGEVVLNSRSSTLAVQLRKNYDDAAAIEMESAGAGIAAHLNTSLPVLTIRGISDKADGEKHLSDAKGLQPQAASHAAAFATAFLKDLAEAEDAMRSNSPVHNSGSNSEMNGKATWRPLDEALPTFWLSELNLGNSSMSAAIELHVIPADQTLRMEARRLSALNNELAALGRAEQLFAVAEGLRIEDPAMVIAPSGSGLAVTRDGQRSAWQSLPKDMLGAVLDPIDLVGRLTALLTLLAKVEVPISMEVGVAVGLTRTFAIAEGRVSDLPRTSAPLRISSTPVRVPADDVLPFPHLASNPQDIAEEMCARLLQAFRRIGR
;
A
#
# COMPACT_ATOMS: atom_id res chain seq x y z
N MET A 1 -7.54 8.48 14.45
CA MET A 1 -6.54 7.40 14.63
C MET A 1 -5.41 7.64 13.65
N ARG A 2 -4.15 7.54 14.06
CA ARG A 2 -3.01 7.55 13.13
C ARG A 2 -3.00 6.20 12.42
N LYS A 3 -3.45 6.18 11.17
CA LYS A 3 -3.74 4.97 10.38
C LYS A 3 -2.50 4.09 10.17
N ASP A 4 -1.35 4.73 10.08
CA ASP A 4 -0.02 4.19 9.82
C ASP A 4 0.66 3.52 11.03
N LYS A 5 0.04 3.54 12.22
CA LYS A 5 0.58 2.89 13.43
C LYS A 5 -0.43 1.97 14.13
N THR A 6 -1.28 1.30 13.36
CA THR A 6 -2.25 0.32 13.88
C THR A 6 -1.81 -1.10 13.55
N VAL A 7 -1.83 -2.03 14.51
CA VAL A 7 -1.67 -3.47 14.27
C VAL A 7 -2.88 -4.21 14.80
N VAL A 8 -3.41 -5.14 14.02
CA VAL A 8 -4.47 -6.05 14.49
C VAL A 8 -3.82 -7.34 14.98
N VAL A 9 -4.19 -7.76 16.17
CA VAL A 9 -3.78 -9.01 16.80
C VAL A 9 -4.99 -9.92 16.94
N ILE A 10 -4.94 -11.03 16.23
CA ILE A 10 -5.95 -12.07 16.24
C ILE A 10 -5.57 -13.09 17.31
N THR A 11 -6.46 -13.27 18.29
CA THR A 11 -6.33 -14.30 19.33
C THR A 11 -7.54 -15.24 19.27
N PRO A 12 -7.34 -16.54 19.01
CA PRO A 12 -8.43 -17.51 18.90
C PRO A 12 -9.20 -17.77 20.21
N MET A 13 -8.49 -17.88 21.33
CA MET A 13 -9.00 -18.35 22.62
C MET A 13 -8.98 -17.27 23.71
N ASN A 14 -9.87 -17.43 24.70
CA ASN A 14 -9.99 -16.51 25.84
C ASN A 14 -8.67 -16.29 26.60
N LEU A 15 -7.85 -17.33 26.78
CA LEU A 15 -6.58 -17.21 27.50
C LEU A 15 -5.54 -16.41 26.71
N GLU A 16 -5.53 -16.55 25.38
CA GLU A 16 -4.62 -15.85 24.48
C GLU A 16 -5.01 -14.37 24.39
N TYR A 17 -6.30 -14.10 24.25
CA TYR A 17 -6.88 -12.77 24.32
C TYR A 17 -6.49 -12.07 25.62
N LYS A 18 -6.69 -12.74 26.77
CA LYS A 18 -6.32 -12.21 28.08
C LYS A 18 -4.82 -11.96 28.21
N ALA A 19 -3.99 -12.87 27.69
CA ALA A 19 -2.54 -12.74 27.73
C ALA A 19 -2.06 -11.51 26.94
N MET A 20 -2.60 -11.27 25.74
CA MET A 20 -2.30 -10.07 24.97
C MET A 20 -2.90 -8.81 25.58
N ARG A 21 -4.16 -8.85 26.02
CA ARG A 21 -4.85 -7.73 26.67
C ARG A 21 -4.10 -7.20 27.89
N ALA A 22 -3.50 -8.09 28.68
CA ALA A 22 -2.71 -7.72 29.86
C ALA A 22 -1.44 -6.90 29.53
N ARG A 23 -1.03 -6.84 28.26
CA ARG A 23 0.14 -6.08 27.78
C ARG A 23 -0.22 -4.67 27.29
N LEU A 24 -1.50 -4.34 27.24
CA LEU A 24 -2.02 -3.10 26.67
C LEU A 24 -2.48 -2.11 27.74
N MET A 25 -2.29 -0.83 27.46
CA MET A 25 -2.82 0.29 28.23
C MET A 25 -3.95 0.99 27.46
N ASP A 26 -4.71 1.85 28.13
CA ASP A 26 -5.76 2.68 27.56
C ASP A 26 -6.81 1.91 26.73
N LEU A 27 -7.20 0.74 27.25
CA LEU A 27 -8.15 -0.16 26.58
C LEU A 27 -9.50 0.50 26.35
N ARG A 28 -9.97 0.45 25.10
CA ARG A 28 -11.30 0.90 24.68
C ARG A 28 -11.96 -0.16 23.83
N GLN A 29 -13.14 -0.58 24.26
CA GLN A 29 -13.98 -1.47 23.48
C GLN A 29 -14.61 -0.71 22.31
N GLN A 30 -14.62 -1.34 21.15
CA GLN A 30 -15.27 -0.87 19.93
C GLN A 30 -16.14 -1.98 19.35
N TRP A 31 -17.33 -1.63 18.89
CA TRP A 31 -18.25 -2.56 18.28
C TRP A 31 -18.40 -2.26 16.81
N HIS A 32 -18.19 -3.27 15.98
CA HIS A 32 -18.57 -3.24 14.57
C HIS A 32 -20.10 -3.30 14.45
N LEU A 33 -20.66 -2.67 13.42
CA LEU A 33 -22.10 -2.63 13.17
C LEU A 33 -22.72 -4.04 13.07
N GLU A 34 -21.97 -4.99 12.54
CA GLU A 34 -22.33 -6.42 12.42
C GLU A 34 -22.05 -7.24 13.70
N GLY A 35 -21.88 -6.59 14.86
CA GLY A 35 -21.83 -7.24 16.18
C GLY A 35 -20.47 -7.81 16.62
N THR A 36 -19.39 -7.61 15.85
CA THR A 36 -18.03 -8.00 16.28
C THR A 36 -17.46 -6.98 17.26
N SER A 37 -16.90 -7.46 18.38
CA SER A 37 -16.21 -6.60 19.35
C SER A 37 -14.71 -6.65 19.14
N PHE A 38 -14.11 -5.46 19.18
CA PHE A 38 -12.67 -5.23 19.18
C PHE A 38 -12.31 -4.48 20.47
N GLU A 39 -11.15 -4.74 21.06
CA GLU A 39 -10.54 -3.81 22.02
C GLU A 39 -9.33 -3.15 21.38
N THR A 40 -9.28 -1.83 21.48
CA THR A 40 -8.11 -1.03 21.07
C THR A 40 -7.33 -0.64 22.31
N GLY A 41 -6.00 -0.73 22.26
CA GLY A 41 -5.11 -0.31 23.33
C GLY A 41 -3.75 0.12 22.79
N MET A 42 -2.85 0.52 23.68
CA MET A 42 -1.50 0.97 23.35
C MET A 42 -0.46 0.06 23.99
N ILE A 43 0.65 -0.20 23.29
CA ILE A 43 1.83 -0.84 23.91
C ILE A 43 2.66 0.26 24.60
N PRO A 44 2.98 0.12 25.91
CA PRO A 44 3.72 1.14 26.64
C PRO A 44 5.06 1.49 26.00
N GLY A 45 5.34 2.79 25.88
CA GLY A 45 6.59 3.29 25.28
C GLY A 45 6.60 3.26 23.75
N THR A 46 5.50 2.89 23.10
CA THR A 46 5.41 2.85 21.63
C THR A 46 4.26 3.69 21.11
N PRO A 47 4.34 4.13 19.85
CA PRO A 47 3.24 4.81 19.17
C PRO A 47 2.20 3.84 18.58
N TRP A 48 2.32 2.53 18.80
CA TRP A 48 1.41 1.53 18.23
C TRP A 48 0.06 1.50 18.95
N GLN A 49 -1.00 1.63 18.16
CA GLN A 49 -2.33 1.20 18.55
C GLN A 49 -2.50 -0.27 18.19
N VAL A 50 -2.78 -1.10 19.19
CA VAL A 50 -3.06 -2.52 19.01
C VAL A 50 -4.55 -2.75 19.10
N VAL A 51 -5.11 -3.35 18.06
CA VAL A 51 -6.49 -3.83 18.02
C VAL A 51 -6.45 -5.32 18.31
N ILE A 52 -6.96 -5.76 19.45
CA ILE A 52 -7.10 -7.18 19.77
C ILE A 52 -8.52 -7.65 19.46
N MET A 53 -8.64 -8.88 18.98
CA MET A 53 -9.93 -9.54 18.78
C MET A 53 -9.90 -10.98 19.24
N LEU A 54 -10.99 -11.41 19.86
CA LEU A 54 -11.27 -12.81 20.14
C LEU A 54 -11.93 -13.41 18.91
N ALA A 55 -11.16 -14.14 18.10
CA ALA A 55 -11.66 -14.70 16.86
C ALA A 55 -12.55 -15.91 17.11
N GLY A 56 -12.19 -16.79 18.04
CA GLY A 56 -12.65 -18.18 18.05
C GLY A 56 -11.73 -19.06 17.19
N GLU A 57 -11.87 -20.37 17.35
CA GLU A 57 -11.02 -21.36 16.69
C GLU A 57 -11.41 -21.57 15.21
N GLY A 58 -10.43 -21.86 14.35
CA GLY A 58 -10.64 -22.25 12.95
C GLY A 58 -10.36 -21.15 11.91
N ASN A 59 -9.95 -21.57 10.71
CA ASN A 59 -9.45 -20.64 9.69
C ASN A 59 -10.58 -19.89 8.99
N VAL A 60 -11.74 -20.52 8.80
CA VAL A 60 -12.89 -19.88 8.12
C VAL A 60 -13.34 -18.65 8.90
N ASN A 61 -13.54 -18.82 10.19
CA ASN A 61 -13.96 -17.75 11.08
C ASN A 61 -12.87 -16.68 11.21
N THR A 62 -11.61 -17.10 11.37
CA THR A 62 -10.46 -16.19 11.38
C THR A 62 -10.39 -15.36 10.09
N ALA A 63 -10.60 -15.94 8.91
CA ALA A 63 -10.53 -15.22 7.65
C ALA A 63 -11.61 -14.12 7.54
N VAL A 64 -12.85 -14.42 7.92
CA VAL A 64 -13.97 -13.46 7.89
C VAL A 64 -13.73 -12.32 8.87
N LEU A 65 -13.32 -12.64 10.10
CA LEU A 65 -13.09 -11.61 11.11
C LEU A 65 -11.82 -10.81 10.86
N ALA A 66 -10.79 -11.42 10.28
CA ALA A 66 -9.60 -10.72 9.82
C ALA A 66 -9.94 -9.72 8.73
N GLU A 67 -10.71 -10.09 7.70
CA GLU A 67 -11.20 -9.15 6.68
C GLU A 67 -11.94 -7.98 7.32
N ARG A 68 -12.88 -8.27 8.23
CA ARG A 68 -13.64 -7.23 8.94
C ARG A 68 -12.73 -6.29 9.71
N ALA A 69 -11.69 -6.82 10.38
CA ALA A 69 -10.72 -6.02 11.11
C ALA A 69 -9.85 -5.19 10.16
N ILE A 70 -9.42 -5.75 9.03
CA ILE A 70 -8.65 -5.04 8.00
C ILE A 70 -9.47 -3.85 7.47
N THR A 71 -10.71 -4.09 7.07
CA THR A 71 -11.61 -3.06 6.54
C THR A 71 -11.95 -1.99 7.59
N SER A 72 -12.06 -2.36 8.87
CA SER A 72 -12.41 -1.43 9.95
C SER A 72 -11.23 -0.56 10.40
N PHE A 73 -10.01 -1.11 10.42
CA PHE A 73 -8.87 -0.49 11.09
C PHE A 73 -7.70 -0.14 10.18
N ASN A 74 -7.70 -0.66 8.95
CA ASN A 74 -6.63 -0.53 7.97
C ASN A 74 -5.22 -0.71 8.58
N PRO A 75 -4.96 -1.89 9.18
CA PRO A 75 -3.77 -2.09 9.97
C PRO A 75 -2.52 -2.15 9.09
N ARG A 76 -1.38 -1.81 9.70
CA ARG A 76 -0.05 -1.95 9.12
C ARG A 76 0.38 -3.42 8.96
N ALA A 77 -0.09 -4.28 9.87
CA ALA A 77 0.15 -5.71 9.84
C ALA A 77 -0.95 -6.45 10.62
N LEU A 78 -1.12 -7.74 10.30
CA LEU A 78 -1.84 -8.68 11.15
C LEU A 78 -0.85 -9.54 11.93
N LEU A 79 -1.13 -9.73 13.21
CA LEU A 79 -0.45 -10.74 14.02
C LEU A 79 -1.45 -11.82 14.41
N VAL A 80 -1.07 -13.09 14.25
CA VAL A 80 -1.79 -14.20 14.86
C VAL A 80 -1.00 -14.63 16.07
N VAL A 81 -1.53 -14.36 17.26
CA VAL A 81 -0.83 -14.62 18.52
C VAL A 81 -1.64 -15.60 19.35
N GLY A 82 -1.00 -16.70 19.74
CA GLY A 82 -1.68 -17.74 20.50
C GLY A 82 -0.80 -18.91 20.85
N ILE A 83 -1.40 -20.07 21.06
CA ILE A 83 -0.73 -21.34 21.35
C ILE A 83 -0.80 -22.28 20.14
N ALA A 84 0.07 -23.27 20.13
CA ALA A 84 0.10 -24.34 19.13
C ALA A 84 0.62 -25.65 19.73
N GLY A 85 0.32 -26.76 19.06
CA GLY A 85 0.92 -28.05 19.35
C GLY A 85 2.26 -28.19 18.64
N GLY A 86 3.30 -28.65 19.35
CA GLY A 86 4.62 -28.89 18.78
C GLY A 86 4.66 -30.19 17.96
N LEU A 87 5.20 -30.12 16.74
CA LEU A 87 5.36 -31.28 15.84
C LEU A 87 6.77 -31.88 15.86
N LYS A 88 7.72 -31.18 16.48
CA LYS A 88 9.13 -31.57 16.52
C LYS A 88 9.62 -31.79 17.94
N ASP A 89 10.49 -32.78 18.11
CA ASP A 89 11.03 -33.15 19.41
C ASP A 89 12.01 -32.11 19.96
N ASP A 90 12.65 -31.32 19.08
CA ASP A 90 13.61 -30.26 19.42
C ASP A 90 12.95 -28.93 19.86
N ILE A 91 11.63 -28.86 19.98
CA ILE A 91 10.86 -27.67 20.37
C ILE A 91 10.12 -27.92 21.68
N ASP A 92 10.56 -27.30 22.78
CA ASP A 92 10.06 -27.62 24.12
C ASP A 92 8.72 -26.92 24.45
N LEU A 93 8.02 -27.43 25.46
CA LEU A 93 6.80 -26.79 25.97
C LEU A 93 7.15 -25.40 26.54
N GLY A 94 6.39 -24.40 26.16
CA GLY A 94 6.67 -22.99 26.48
C GLY A 94 7.64 -22.31 25.53
N ASP A 95 8.30 -23.02 24.60
CA ASP A 95 9.04 -22.36 23.52
C ASP A 95 8.08 -21.54 22.63
N VAL A 96 8.64 -20.56 21.93
CA VAL A 96 7.91 -19.70 20.99
C VAL A 96 8.31 -20.09 19.57
N VAL A 97 7.34 -20.34 18.71
CA VAL A 97 7.54 -20.53 17.26
C VAL A 97 7.04 -19.28 16.54
N VAL A 98 7.93 -18.62 15.81
CA VAL A 98 7.59 -17.55 14.88
C VAL A 98 7.54 -18.16 13.48
N ALA A 99 6.36 -18.13 12.85
CA ALA A 99 6.19 -18.77 11.55
C ALA A 99 6.96 -18.02 10.47
N THR A 100 7.96 -18.65 9.85
CA THR A 100 8.58 -18.18 8.61
C THR A 100 7.68 -18.44 7.40
N TRP A 101 6.86 -19.49 7.51
CA TRP A 101 5.90 -19.92 6.52
C TRP A 101 4.69 -20.59 7.20
N VAL A 102 3.50 -20.38 6.65
CA VAL A 102 2.27 -21.06 7.10
C VAL A 102 1.80 -21.99 5.99
N HIS A 103 1.71 -23.28 6.27
CA HIS A 103 1.14 -24.28 5.36
C HIS A 103 -0.34 -24.50 5.63
N GLY A 104 -1.21 -24.21 4.66
CA GLY A 104 -2.59 -24.66 4.68
C GLY A 104 -2.67 -26.14 4.30
N TYR A 105 -2.72 -27.03 5.28
CA TYR A 105 -2.48 -28.47 5.05
C TYR A 105 -3.69 -29.27 4.53
N HIS A 106 -4.89 -28.69 4.55
CA HIS A 106 -6.10 -29.37 4.09
C HIS A 106 -6.24 -29.43 2.56
N GLY A 107 -5.48 -28.64 1.81
CA GLY A 107 -5.55 -28.62 0.35
C GLY A 107 -4.97 -29.90 -0.25
N GLY A 108 -5.76 -30.66 -0.99
CA GLY A 108 -5.30 -31.87 -1.67
C GLY A 108 -6.39 -32.64 -2.39
N LYS A 109 -6.02 -33.80 -2.94
CA LYS A 109 -6.93 -34.78 -3.52
C LYS A 109 -6.85 -36.07 -2.71
N GLU A 110 -7.97 -36.53 -2.19
CA GLU A 110 -8.09 -37.83 -1.53
C GLU A 110 -8.26 -38.94 -2.58
N GLU A 111 -7.45 -39.99 -2.49
CA GLU A 111 -7.59 -41.24 -3.23
C GLU A 111 -7.69 -42.41 -2.25
N SER A 112 -8.04 -43.61 -2.73
CA SER A 112 -8.36 -44.77 -1.88
C SER A 112 -7.26 -45.17 -0.88
N GLU A 113 -6.00 -44.88 -1.19
CA GLU A 113 -4.84 -45.28 -0.37
C GLU A 113 -3.88 -44.11 -0.06
N GLU A 114 -4.13 -42.92 -0.62
CA GLU A 114 -3.20 -41.79 -0.48
C GLU A 114 -3.91 -40.43 -0.58
N PHE A 115 -3.52 -39.50 0.30
CA PHE A 115 -3.82 -38.08 0.14
C PHE A 115 -2.70 -37.39 -0.64
N ARG A 116 -3.04 -36.87 -1.82
CA ARG A 116 -2.12 -36.08 -2.65
C ARG A 116 -2.23 -34.61 -2.27
N ALA A 117 -1.30 -34.17 -1.43
CA ALA A 117 -1.24 -32.78 -0.95
C ALA A 117 -1.11 -31.79 -2.12
N ARG A 118 -1.85 -30.68 -2.03
CA ARG A 118 -1.80 -29.50 -2.91
C ARG A 118 -1.59 -28.28 -2.02
N PRO A 119 -0.36 -28.10 -1.52
CA PRO A 119 -0.10 -27.13 -0.48
C PRO A 119 -0.39 -25.70 -0.96
N ARG A 120 -1.09 -24.94 -0.12
CA ARG A 120 -1.07 -23.49 -0.15
C ARG A 120 -0.23 -23.01 1.02
N GLY A 121 0.39 -21.86 0.86
CA GLY A 121 1.08 -21.26 1.99
C GLY A 121 1.33 -19.78 1.85
N TRP A 122 1.67 -19.20 2.98
CA TRP A 122 1.86 -17.76 3.15
C TRP A 122 3.16 -17.54 3.92
N GLY A 123 4.11 -16.87 3.29
CA GLY A 123 5.37 -16.49 3.92
C GLY A 123 5.20 -15.28 4.83
N ALA A 124 5.99 -15.21 5.89
CA ALA A 124 6.10 -13.99 6.68
C ALA A 124 6.66 -12.85 5.82
N ALA A 125 6.17 -11.63 6.02
CA ALA A 125 6.77 -10.47 5.38
C ALA A 125 8.20 -10.30 5.90
N HIS A 126 9.17 -10.14 4.99
CA HIS A 126 10.60 -10.15 5.34
C HIS A 126 10.96 -9.16 6.46
N PHE A 127 10.41 -7.94 6.43
CA PHE A 127 10.69 -6.95 7.46
C PHE A 127 10.13 -7.33 8.84
N LEU A 128 8.97 -7.98 8.91
CA LEU A 128 8.43 -8.49 10.18
C LEU A 128 9.29 -9.64 10.71
N GLU A 129 9.69 -10.56 9.84
CA GLU A 129 10.58 -11.67 10.23
C GLU A 129 11.93 -11.16 10.73
N GLN A 130 12.54 -10.19 10.04
CA GLN A 130 13.82 -9.59 10.47
C GLN A 130 13.71 -8.91 11.84
N VAL A 131 12.66 -8.13 12.08
CA VAL A 131 12.42 -7.53 13.40
C VAL A 131 12.26 -8.61 14.47
N ALA A 132 11.47 -9.66 14.22
CA ALA A 132 11.31 -10.76 15.16
C ALA A 132 12.64 -11.48 15.46
N ARG A 133 13.51 -11.69 14.45
CA ARG A 133 14.85 -12.24 14.65
C ARG A 133 15.72 -11.34 15.53
N MET A 134 15.64 -10.02 15.36
CA MET A 134 16.38 -9.08 16.20
C MET A 134 15.89 -9.07 17.66
N VAL A 135 14.59 -9.25 17.89
CA VAL A 135 14.01 -9.40 19.24
C VAL A 135 14.61 -10.63 19.95
N ASP A 136 14.70 -11.76 19.24
CA ASP A 136 15.30 -12.99 19.78
C ASP A 136 16.79 -12.80 20.09
N VAL A 137 17.56 -12.23 19.15
CA VAL A 137 19.00 -11.95 19.32
C VAL A 137 19.27 -11.06 20.54
N ARG A 138 18.43 -10.05 20.77
CA ARG A 138 18.55 -9.14 21.93
C ARG A 138 18.17 -9.84 23.24
N GLY A 139 17.23 -10.79 23.20
CA GLY A 139 16.79 -11.57 24.36
C GLY A 139 16.01 -10.78 25.42
N GLU A 140 15.82 -9.47 25.27
CA GLU A 140 15.15 -8.61 26.25
C GLU A 140 13.68 -8.96 26.46
N TRP A 141 13.06 -9.63 25.50
CA TRP A 141 11.68 -10.12 25.61
C TRP A 141 11.49 -11.07 26.81
N ALA A 142 12.52 -11.80 27.22
CA ALA A 142 12.48 -12.69 28.37
C ALA A 142 12.21 -11.94 29.69
N THR A 143 12.54 -10.64 29.77
CA THR A 143 12.23 -9.80 30.95
C THR A 143 10.74 -9.54 31.13
N LEU A 144 9.94 -9.77 30.07
CA LEU A 144 8.48 -9.62 30.10
C LEU A 144 7.78 -10.89 30.59
N LEU A 145 8.51 -11.97 30.85
CA LEU A 145 7.95 -13.23 31.33
C LEU A 145 7.53 -13.11 32.81
N PRO A 146 6.42 -13.73 33.22
CA PRO A 146 5.90 -13.64 34.59
C PRO A 146 6.78 -14.38 35.62
N SER A 147 7.72 -15.21 35.16
CA SER A 147 8.64 -15.96 36.01
C SER A 147 9.96 -16.18 35.27
N PRO A 148 11.09 -16.33 35.98
CA PRO A 148 12.37 -16.66 35.36
C PRO A 148 12.24 -17.96 34.56
N ALA A 149 12.28 -17.83 33.24
CA ALA A 149 12.25 -18.93 32.29
C ALA A 149 13.20 -18.58 31.15
N ASN A 150 13.68 -19.59 30.44
CA ASN A 150 14.55 -19.42 29.27
C ASN A 150 13.98 -20.17 28.06
N PRO A 151 12.73 -19.86 27.64
CA PRO A 151 12.14 -20.44 26.44
C PRO A 151 12.96 -20.06 25.21
N LYS A 152 13.09 -21.01 24.27
CA LYS A 152 13.74 -20.75 22.99
C LYS A 152 12.74 -20.18 21.98
N VAL A 153 13.26 -19.40 21.04
CA VAL A 153 12.49 -18.93 19.88
C VAL A 153 12.92 -19.72 18.65
N HIS A 154 11.94 -20.24 17.91
CA HIS A 154 12.16 -21.03 16.71
C HIS A 154 11.53 -20.34 15.51
N PHE A 155 12.35 -20.04 14.50
CA PHE A 155 11.88 -19.48 13.23
C PHE A 155 11.70 -20.63 12.24
N LYS A 156 10.51 -21.22 12.22
CA LYS A 156 10.21 -22.44 11.43
C LYS A 156 8.77 -22.38 10.88
N PRO A 157 8.45 -23.15 9.82
CA PRO A 157 7.09 -23.23 9.29
C PRO A 157 6.06 -23.75 10.31
N ILE A 158 4.79 -23.38 10.13
CA ILE A 158 3.65 -23.86 10.92
C ILE A 158 2.59 -24.46 9.99
N ALA A 159 1.99 -25.58 10.39
CA ALA A 159 0.85 -26.19 9.71
C ALA A 159 -0.47 -25.66 10.28
N ALA A 160 -1.33 -25.11 9.41
CA ALA A 160 -2.59 -24.47 9.78
C ALA A 160 -3.79 -25.19 9.14
N GLY A 161 -4.81 -25.52 9.95
CA GLY A 161 -6.01 -26.23 9.48
C GLY A 161 -7.17 -26.23 10.47
N GLU A 162 -8.14 -27.13 10.34
CA GLU A 162 -9.35 -27.19 11.19
C GLU A 162 -9.31 -28.30 12.27
N VAL A 163 -8.17 -29.01 12.43
CA VAL A 163 -8.10 -30.19 13.32
C VAL A 163 -7.15 -29.94 14.48
N VAL A 164 -7.66 -30.13 15.69
CA VAL A 164 -6.81 -30.27 16.89
C VAL A 164 -6.12 -31.63 16.84
N LEU A 165 -4.84 -31.64 16.48
CA LEU A 165 -4.06 -32.87 16.44
C LEU A 165 -3.67 -33.30 17.87
N ASN A 166 -4.07 -34.51 18.26
CA ASN A 166 -3.77 -35.08 19.57
C ASN A 166 -3.35 -36.56 19.46
N SER A 167 -2.53 -36.89 18.45
CA SER A 167 -1.99 -38.23 18.25
C SER A 167 -0.86 -38.23 17.24
N ARG A 168 0.31 -38.77 17.60
CA ARG A 168 1.45 -38.93 16.68
C ARG A 168 1.22 -39.97 15.59
N SER A 169 0.28 -40.90 15.75
CA SER A 169 0.08 -42.01 14.81
C SER A 169 -1.19 -41.90 13.96
N SER A 170 -1.98 -40.83 14.14
CA SER A 170 -3.17 -40.58 13.32
C SER A 170 -2.83 -40.41 11.84
N THR A 171 -3.80 -40.64 10.97
CA THR A 171 -3.66 -40.42 9.51
C THR A 171 -3.16 -39.01 9.20
N LEU A 172 -3.71 -38.00 9.89
CA LEU A 172 -3.26 -36.61 9.75
C LEU A 172 -1.80 -36.42 10.20
N ALA A 173 -1.38 -37.01 11.32
CA ALA A 173 0.02 -36.91 11.76
C ALA A 173 0.99 -37.54 10.75
N VAL A 174 0.60 -38.66 10.12
CA VAL A 174 1.37 -39.28 9.04
C VAL A 174 1.42 -38.37 7.81
N GLN A 175 0.30 -37.77 7.41
CA GLN A 175 0.24 -36.83 6.30
C GLN A 175 1.11 -35.59 6.53
N LEU A 176 1.08 -35.02 7.74
CA LEU A 176 1.89 -33.85 8.11
C LEU A 176 3.38 -34.18 8.04
N ARG A 177 3.82 -35.29 8.63
CA ARG A 177 5.22 -35.73 8.54
C ARG A 177 5.67 -36.03 7.11
N LYS A 178 4.78 -36.53 6.24
CA LYS A 178 5.12 -36.86 4.86
C LYS A 178 5.22 -35.62 3.96
N ASN A 179 4.28 -34.69 4.10
CA ASN A 179 4.07 -33.60 3.14
C ASN A 179 4.52 -32.22 3.64
N TYR A 180 4.70 -32.07 4.95
CA TYR A 180 4.97 -30.80 5.64
C TYR A 180 6.00 -31.03 6.76
N ASP A 181 7.04 -31.83 6.49
CA ASP A 181 8.03 -32.24 7.49
C ASP A 181 8.82 -31.06 8.08
N ASP A 182 8.87 -29.92 7.40
CA ASP A 182 9.49 -28.71 7.93
C ASP A 182 8.62 -27.98 8.97
N ALA A 183 7.33 -28.32 9.10
CA ALA A 183 6.44 -27.72 10.08
C ALA A 183 6.86 -28.06 11.52
N ALA A 184 7.10 -27.00 12.29
CA ALA A 184 7.47 -27.03 13.70
C ALA A 184 6.27 -27.18 14.63
N ALA A 185 5.13 -26.62 14.24
CA ALA A 185 3.93 -26.58 15.05
C ALA A 185 2.67 -26.73 14.20
N ILE A 186 1.56 -27.06 14.85
CA ILE A 186 0.22 -27.13 14.27
C ILE A 186 -0.76 -26.26 15.05
N GLU A 187 -1.58 -25.50 14.33
CA GLU A 187 -2.62 -24.61 14.86
C GLU A 187 -3.80 -24.49 13.88
N MET A 188 -4.78 -23.62 14.19
CA MET A 188 -6.05 -23.61 13.49
C MET A 188 -6.48 -22.28 12.84
N GLU A 189 -5.64 -21.24 12.79
CA GLU A 189 -6.10 -19.90 12.39
C GLU A 189 -5.23 -19.20 11.34
N SER A 190 -3.95 -19.55 11.25
CA SER A 190 -2.97 -18.74 10.51
C SER A 190 -3.17 -18.84 9.00
N ALA A 191 -3.72 -19.94 8.48
CA ALA A 191 -4.10 -20.01 7.07
C ALA A 191 -5.28 -19.09 6.74
N GLY A 192 -6.23 -18.94 7.66
CA GLY A 192 -7.36 -18.03 7.55
C GLY A 192 -6.92 -16.57 7.54
N ALA A 193 -6.05 -16.18 8.47
CA ALA A 193 -5.45 -14.86 8.48
C ALA A 193 -4.60 -14.61 7.22
N GLY A 194 -3.82 -15.61 6.81
CA GLY A 194 -2.97 -15.57 5.62
C GLY A 194 -3.77 -15.32 4.33
N ILE A 195 -4.89 -16.02 4.11
CA ILE A 195 -5.71 -15.80 2.92
C ILE A 195 -6.42 -14.43 2.95
N ALA A 196 -6.94 -14.01 4.11
CA ALA A 196 -7.57 -12.70 4.24
C ALA A 196 -6.58 -11.57 3.92
N ALA A 197 -5.36 -11.66 4.46
CA ALA A 197 -4.30 -10.69 4.20
C ALA A 197 -3.81 -10.71 2.74
N HIS A 198 -3.65 -11.90 2.15
CA HIS A 198 -3.26 -12.06 0.75
C HIS A 198 -4.24 -11.36 -0.19
N LEU A 199 -5.54 -11.54 0.02
CA LEU A 199 -6.59 -10.90 -0.79
C LEU A 199 -6.70 -9.39 -0.52
N ASN A 200 -6.25 -8.91 0.63
CA ASN A 200 -6.15 -7.50 0.97
C ASN A 200 -4.79 -6.92 0.54
N THR A 201 -4.47 -7.00 -0.75
CA THR A 201 -3.25 -6.44 -1.34
C THR A 201 -1.96 -6.95 -0.69
N SER A 202 -1.94 -8.22 -0.25
CA SER A 202 -0.81 -8.84 0.44
C SER A 202 -0.36 -8.08 1.69
N LEU A 203 -1.34 -7.74 2.54
CA LEU A 203 -1.08 -7.14 3.85
C LEU A 203 -0.08 -8.01 4.65
N PRO A 204 0.94 -7.42 5.30
CA PRO A 204 1.91 -8.18 6.07
C PRO A 204 1.29 -8.97 7.23
N VAL A 205 1.67 -10.25 7.36
CA VAL A 205 1.24 -11.14 8.45
C VAL A 205 2.46 -11.73 9.16
N LEU A 206 2.38 -11.85 10.48
CA LEU A 206 3.32 -12.66 11.26
C LEU A 206 2.54 -13.51 12.28
N THR A 207 2.91 -14.79 12.37
CA THR A 207 2.30 -15.73 13.32
C THR A 207 3.30 -16.02 14.44
N ILE A 208 2.86 -15.89 15.69
CA ILE A 208 3.67 -16.11 16.89
C ILE A 208 2.90 -17.07 17.80
N ARG A 209 3.44 -18.28 17.99
CA ARG A 209 2.78 -19.35 18.75
C ARG A 209 3.64 -19.82 19.91
N GLY A 210 3.09 -19.85 21.11
CA GLY A 210 3.69 -20.55 22.24
C GLY A 210 3.32 -22.03 22.22
N ILE A 211 4.26 -22.92 22.47
CA ILE A 211 3.98 -24.37 22.42
C ILE A 211 3.35 -24.84 23.72
N SER A 212 2.08 -25.26 23.65
CA SER A 212 1.29 -25.71 24.81
C SER A 212 1.34 -27.21 25.07
N ASP A 213 1.51 -28.00 24.01
CA ASP A 213 1.51 -29.46 24.02
C ASP A 213 2.34 -30.00 22.84
N LYS A 214 2.51 -31.33 22.75
CA LYS A 214 3.31 -32.00 21.72
C LYS A 214 2.45 -32.69 20.63
N ALA A 215 1.17 -32.34 20.54
CA ALA A 215 0.20 -32.93 19.61
C ALA A 215 0.18 -34.47 19.59
N ASP A 216 0.52 -35.10 20.71
CA ASP A 216 0.91 -36.51 20.77
C ASP A 216 -0.07 -37.44 21.49
N GLY A 217 -1.13 -36.88 22.07
CA GLY A 217 -2.11 -37.62 22.87
C GLY A 217 -2.10 -37.23 24.34
N GLU A 218 -1.05 -36.57 24.82
CA GLU A 218 -0.86 -36.23 26.23
C GLU A 218 -1.37 -34.83 26.61
N LYS A 219 -2.19 -34.20 25.74
CA LYS A 219 -2.68 -32.82 25.93
C LYS A 219 -3.39 -32.61 27.27
N HIS A 220 -4.12 -33.60 27.77
CA HIS A 220 -4.78 -33.50 29.08
C HIS A 220 -3.78 -33.32 30.24
N LEU A 221 -2.59 -33.92 30.15
CA LEU A 221 -1.54 -33.78 31.17
C LEU A 221 -0.86 -32.41 31.10
N SER A 222 -0.68 -31.84 29.90
CA SER A 222 -0.13 -30.49 29.75
C SER A 222 -1.12 -29.42 30.23
N ASP A 223 -2.40 -29.59 29.95
CA ASP A 223 -3.46 -28.68 30.37
C ASP A 223 -3.57 -28.62 31.90
N ALA A 224 -3.53 -29.78 32.56
CA ALA A 224 -3.55 -29.89 34.01
C ALA A 224 -2.34 -29.22 34.70
N LYS A 225 -1.22 -29.04 33.98
CA LYS A 225 0.00 -28.39 34.47
C LYS A 225 0.02 -26.87 34.24
N GLY A 226 -1.03 -26.30 33.64
CA GLY A 226 -1.09 -24.86 33.35
C GLY A 226 -0.18 -24.41 32.21
N LEU A 227 0.17 -25.32 31.29
CA LEU A 227 1.07 -25.01 30.18
C LEU A 227 0.43 -24.12 29.10
N GLN A 228 -0.88 -24.19 28.88
CA GLN A 228 -1.57 -23.29 27.94
C GLN A 228 -1.47 -21.81 28.37
N PRO A 229 -1.82 -21.41 29.63
CA PRO A 229 -1.56 -20.05 30.11
C PRO A 229 -0.11 -19.61 30.00
N GLN A 230 0.85 -20.51 30.29
CA GLN A 230 2.27 -20.20 30.18
C GLN A 230 2.68 -19.93 28.73
N ALA A 231 2.35 -20.84 27.81
CA ALA A 231 2.63 -20.72 26.39
C ALA A 231 2.03 -19.45 25.79
N ALA A 232 0.78 -19.13 26.13
CA ALA A 232 0.14 -17.89 25.69
C ALA A 232 0.80 -16.64 26.27
N SER A 233 1.25 -16.69 27.53
CA SER A 233 2.00 -15.59 28.15
C SER A 233 3.34 -15.36 27.46
N HIS A 234 4.03 -16.43 27.06
CA HIS A 234 5.30 -16.36 26.33
C HIS A 234 5.10 -15.80 24.92
N ALA A 235 4.09 -16.27 24.18
CA ALA A 235 3.74 -15.73 22.86
C ALA A 235 3.37 -14.24 22.94
N ALA A 236 2.58 -13.85 23.93
CA ALA A 236 2.20 -12.45 24.14
C ALA A 236 3.38 -11.57 24.57
N ALA A 237 4.30 -12.10 25.39
CA ALA A 237 5.54 -11.41 25.77
C ALA A 237 6.42 -11.14 24.53
N PHE A 238 6.64 -12.17 23.71
CA PHE A 238 7.42 -12.04 22.49
C PHE A 238 6.76 -11.07 21.50
N ALA A 239 5.44 -11.18 21.28
CA ALA A 239 4.69 -10.26 20.43
C ALA A 239 4.75 -8.79 20.93
N THR A 240 4.76 -8.58 22.25
CA THR A 240 4.91 -7.25 22.85
C THR A 240 6.28 -6.66 22.58
N ALA A 241 7.35 -7.44 22.78
CA ALA A 241 8.71 -7.01 22.46
C ALA A 241 8.87 -6.75 20.95
N PHE A 242 8.32 -7.62 20.12
CA PHE A 242 8.26 -7.44 18.67
C PHE A 242 7.60 -6.13 18.25
N LEU A 243 6.45 -5.78 18.83
CA LEU A 243 5.78 -4.51 18.50
C LEU A 243 6.61 -3.28 18.91
N LYS A 244 7.37 -3.36 20.02
CA LYS A 244 8.30 -2.29 20.41
C LYS A 244 9.40 -2.12 19.37
N ASP A 245 10.09 -3.21 19.05
CA ASP A 245 11.18 -3.21 18.08
C ASP A 245 10.70 -2.86 16.66
N LEU A 246 9.47 -3.21 16.30
CA LEU A 246 8.86 -2.82 15.03
C LEU A 246 8.69 -1.30 14.94
N ALA A 247 8.34 -0.63 16.03
CA ALA A 247 8.22 0.83 16.05
C ALA A 247 9.58 1.48 15.74
N GLU A 248 10.62 1.02 16.43
CA GLU A 248 11.99 1.50 16.27
C GLU A 248 12.54 1.19 14.87
N ALA A 249 12.29 -0.02 14.37
CA ALA A 249 12.72 -0.46 13.06
C ALA A 249 12.03 0.36 11.96
N GLU A 250 10.74 0.66 12.08
CA GLU A 250 10.05 1.50 11.11
C GLU A 250 10.55 2.95 11.15
N ASP A 251 10.77 3.52 12.33
CA ASP A 251 11.34 4.85 12.47
C ASP A 251 12.77 4.89 11.88
N ALA A 252 13.56 3.81 12.08
CA ALA A 252 14.89 3.65 11.50
C ALA A 252 14.87 3.41 9.98
N MET A 253 13.92 2.64 9.44
CA MET A 253 13.75 2.45 8.00
C MET A 253 13.37 3.77 7.32
N ARG A 254 12.54 4.59 7.98
CA ARG A 254 12.21 5.95 7.55
C ARG A 254 13.44 6.87 7.61
N SER A 255 14.30 6.75 8.62
CA SER A 255 15.51 7.59 8.74
C SER A 255 16.69 7.14 7.88
N ASN A 256 16.83 5.83 7.61
CA ASN A 256 17.94 5.22 6.86
C ASN A 256 17.58 4.93 5.40
N SER A 257 16.39 5.29 4.96
CA SER A 257 16.15 5.46 3.53
C SER A 257 17.25 6.39 2.98
N PRO A 258 18.05 5.96 1.98
CA PRO A 258 18.96 6.90 1.32
C PRO A 258 18.12 8.11 0.92
N VAL A 259 18.69 9.31 0.92
CA VAL A 259 18.00 10.52 0.44
C VAL A 259 17.79 10.42 -1.09
N HIS A 260 16.96 9.46 -1.50
CA HIS A 260 15.93 9.58 -2.51
C HIS A 260 14.64 9.85 -1.72
N ASN A 261 14.19 11.09 -1.81
CA ASN A 261 13.02 11.59 -1.14
C ASN A 261 11.77 10.91 -1.73
N SER A 262 11.41 9.72 -1.24
CA SER A 262 10.27 8.92 -1.71
C SER A 262 9.42 8.47 -0.53
N GLY A 263 8.37 9.23 -0.22
CA GLY A 263 7.33 8.85 0.73
C GLY A 263 6.43 7.75 0.15
N SER A 264 6.49 6.55 0.72
CA SER A 264 5.47 5.48 0.58
C SER A 264 4.24 5.87 1.39
N ASN A 265 3.01 6.02 0.88
CA ASN A 265 2.23 5.15 0.00
C ASN A 265 1.96 3.75 0.58
N SER A 266 1.01 3.67 1.51
CA SER A 266 0.11 2.52 1.64
C SER A 266 -1.24 3.01 2.17
N GLU A 267 -2.12 3.36 1.25
CA GLU A 267 -3.58 3.50 1.37
C GLU A 267 -3.99 4.47 0.26
N MET A 268 -4.34 4.00 -0.94
CA MET A 268 -5.38 4.64 -1.75
C MET A 268 -5.79 3.68 -2.87
N ASN A 269 -6.54 2.64 -2.48
CA ASN A 269 -7.63 2.11 -3.30
C ASN A 269 -8.97 2.78 -2.91
N GLY A 270 -8.90 3.86 -2.13
CA GLY A 270 -9.99 4.76 -1.83
C GLY A 270 -9.93 5.96 -2.78
N LYS A 271 -11.11 6.45 -3.16
CA LYS A 271 -11.32 7.69 -3.92
C LYS A 271 -10.35 8.78 -3.47
N ALA A 272 -9.71 9.48 -4.41
CA ALA A 272 -8.84 10.62 -4.14
C ALA A 272 -9.43 11.53 -3.04
N THR A 273 -8.74 11.65 -1.91
CA THR A 273 -9.11 12.59 -0.85
C THR A 273 -8.52 13.95 -1.19
N TRP A 274 -9.23 14.68 -2.04
CA TRP A 274 -8.92 16.06 -2.38
C TRP A 274 -9.11 16.94 -1.14
N ARG A 275 -8.10 17.74 -0.81
CA ARG A 275 -8.16 18.73 0.25
C ARG A 275 -8.21 20.13 -0.39
N PRO A 276 -9.31 20.87 -0.23
CA PRO A 276 -9.40 22.22 -0.77
C PRO A 276 -8.36 23.15 -0.13
N LEU A 277 -7.93 24.14 -0.90
CA LEU A 277 -7.09 25.24 -0.46
C LEU A 277 -7.91 26.53 -0.37
N ASP A 278 -7.51 27.43 0.53
CA ASP A 278 -8.11 28.76 0.62
C ASP A 278 -7.76 29.62 -0.62
N GLU A 279 -6.56 29.43 -1.16
CA GLU A 279 -6.09 30.03 -2.40
C GLU A 279 -5.45 28.97 -3.29
N ALA A 280 -5.69 29.07 -4.60
CA ALA A 280 -5.10 28.13 -5.56
C ALA A 280 -3.58 28.24 -5.61
N LEU A 281 -2.89 27.11 -5.82
CA LEU A 281 -1.43 27.12 -5.93
C LEU A 281 -0.98 27.96 -7.13
N PRO A 282 0.08 28.77 -6.98
CA PRO A 282 0.69 29.49 -8.09
C PRO A 282 1.05 28.52 -9.22
N THR A 283 0.46 28.73 -10.39
CA THR A 283 0.65 27.87 -11.56
C THR A 283 1.31 28.69 -12.66
N PHE A 284 2.49 28.27 -13.10
CA PHE A 284 3.17 28.82 -14.28
C PHE A 284 2.60 28.16 -15.53
N TRP A 285 1.71 28.87 -16.21
CA TRP A 285 1.05 28.34 -17.40
C TRP A 285 1.98 28.38 -18.61
N LEU A 286 1.70 27.57 -19.64
CA LEU A 286 2.55 27.48 -20.82
C LEU A 286 2.73 28.83 -21.54
N SER A 287 1.70 29.70 -21.50
CA SER A 287 1.77 31.06 -22.04
C SER A 287 2.82 31.94 -21.34
N GLU A 288 3.14 31.63 -20.09
CA GLU A 288 4.09 32.37 -19.25
C GLU A 288 5.50 31.77 -19.33
N LEU A 289 5.64 30.53 -19.84
CA LEU A 289 6.93 29.87 -20.08
C LEU A 289 7.68 30.40 -21.31
N ASN A 290 7.23 31.52 -21.89
CA ASN A 290 7.91 32.27 -22.94
C ASN A 290 8.33 31.44 -24.16
N LEU A 291 7.55 30.42 -24.49
CA LEU A 291 7.67 29.66 -25.74
C LEU A 291 7.51 30.65 -26.90
N GLY A 292 8.63 31.10 -27.46
CA GLY A 292 8.65 32.12 -28.52
C GLY A 292 7.54 31.88 -29.54
N ASN A 293 6.90 32.99 -29.95
CA ASN A 293 5.64 33.21 -30.70
C ASN A 293 5.30 32.27 -31.89
N SER A 294 5.54 30.98 -31.72
CA SER A 294 5.40 29.93 -32.70
C SER A 294 3.95 29.47 -32.70
N SER A 295 3.52 29.07 -33.88
CA SER A 295 2.17 28.69 -34.27
C SER A 295 1.67 27.42 -33.56
N MET A 296 1.66 27.40 -32.23
CA MET A 296 1.16 26.27 -31.45
C MET A 296 -0.33 26.09 -31.75
N SER A 297 -0.69 24.89 -32.18
CA SER A 297 -2.09 24.45 -32.23
C SER A 297 -2.71 24.50 -30.83
N ALA A 298 -4.04 24.49 -30.78
CA ALA A 298 -4.77 24.20 -29.55
C ALA A 298 -4.16 22.95 -28.88
N ALA A 299 -3.70 23.11 -27.65
CA ALA A 299 -3.02 22.08 -26.89
C ALA A 299 -3.67 21.96 -25.50
N ILE A 300 -3.64 20.75 -24.97
CA ILE A 300 -3.91 20.47 -23.56
C ILE A 300 -2.60 20.65 -22.80
N GLU A 301 -2.63 21.44 -21.73
CA GLU A 301 -1.53 21.61 -20.78
C GLU A 301 -1.94 21.04 -19.42
N LEU A 302 -1.01 20.36 -18.75
CA LEU A 302 -1.21 19.75 -17.46
C LEU A 302 -0.02 20.05 -16.55
N HIS A 303 -0.32 20.41 -15.31
CA HIS A 303 0.68 20.85 -14.35
C HIS A 303 0.50 20.09 -13.03
N VAL A 304 1.59 19.53 -12.51
CA VAL A 304 1.67 18.97 -11.16
C VAL A 304 2.51 19.94 -10.32
N ILE A 305 1.90 20.53 -9.30
CA ILE A 305 2.47 21.64 -8.52
C ILE A 305 2.68 21.18 -7.08
N PRO A 306 3.90 21.27 -6.52
CA PRO A 306 4.15 20.98 -5.11
C PRO A 306 3.30 21.85 -4.17
N ALA A 307 2.63 21.27 -3.17
CA ALA A 307 1.95 22.06 -2.15
C ALA A 307 2.95 22.83 -1.26
N ASP A 308 4.10 22.21 -0.95
CA ASP A 308 5.21 22.90 -0.28
C ASP A 308 5.97 23.82 -1.26
N GLN A 309 5.60 25.09 -1.23
CA GLN A 309 6.19 26.15 -2.04
C GLN A 309 7.55 26.64 -1.52
N THR A 310 8.15 26.00 -0.51
CA THR A 310 9.50 26.32 -0.02
C THR A 310 10.60 25.51 -0.71
N LEU A 311 10.23 24.41 -1.36
CA LEU A 311 11.16 23.58 -2.12
C LEU A 311 11.70 24.35 -3.33
N ARG A 312 13.04 24.43 -3.44
CA ARG A 312 13.72 25.09 -4.56
C ARG A 312 14.76 24.14 -5.15
N MET A 313 14.76 24.03 -6.47
CA MET A 313 15.78 23.28 -7.16
C MET A 313 17.05 24.09 -7.39
N GLU A 314 18.19 23.42 -7.24
CA GLU A 314 19.48 23.97 -7.63
C GLU A 314 19.56 24.15 -9.14
N ALA A 315 20.16 25.27 -9.59
CA ALA A 315 20.32 25.55 -11.02
C ALA A 315 21.05 24.42 -11.77
N ARG A 316 22.01 23.76 -11.11
CA ARG A 316 22.73 22.61 -11.67
C ARG A 316 21.81 21.40 -11.91
N ARG A 317 20.90 21.11 -10.98
CA ARG A 317 19.91 20.02 -11.13
C ARG A 317 18.94 20.32 -12.28
N LEU A 318 18.46 21.56 -12.32
CA LEU A 318 17.61 22.05 -13.41
C LEU A 318 18.24 21.87 -14.80
N SER A 319 19.51 22.23 -14.98
CA SER A 319 20.19 22.04 -16.26
C SER A 319 20.38 20.55 -16.63
N ALA A 320 20.62 19.68 -15.63
CA ALA A 320 20.72 18.24 -15.85
C ALA A 320 19.39 17.61 -16.32
N LEU A 321 18.25 18.15 -15.87
CA LEU A 321 16.92 17.64 -16.24
C LEU A 321 16.65 17.74 -17.74
N ASN A 322 17.28 18.64 -18.49
CA ASN A 322 17.05 18.78 -19.93
C ASN A 322 17.15 17.46 -20.70
N ASN A 323 18.21 16.69 -20.45
CA ASN A 323 18.44 15.41 -21.12
C ASN A 323 17.52 14.31 -20.56
N GLU A 324 17.26 14.35 -19.25
CA GLU A 324 16.37 13.40 -18.57
C GLU A 324 14.92 13.53 -19.06
N LEU A 325 14.42 14.76 -19.21
CA LEU A 325 13.09 15.05 -19.75
C LEU A 325 12.97 14.60 -21.22
N ALA A 326 14.00 14.83 -22.04
CA ALA A 326 14.02 14.35 -23.42
C ALA A 326 13.98 12.82 -23.50
N ALA A 327 14.74 12.13 -22.64
CA ALA A 327 14.74 10.68 -22.56
C ALA A 327 13.40 10.13 -22.06
N LEU A 328 12.87 10.70 -20.98
CA LEU A 328 11.59 10.30 -20.39
C LEU A 328 10.44 10.53 -21.37
N GLY A 329 10.39 11.69 -22.04
CA GLY A 329 9.36 11.98 -23.03
C GLY A 329 9.37 11.00 -24.21
N ARG A 330 10.52 10.46 -24.61
CA ARG A 330 10.59 9.38 -25.60
C ARG A 330 10.16 8.04 -25.03
N ALA A 331 10.57 7.70 -23.81
CA ALA A 331 10.20 6.45 -23.15
C ALA A 331 8.69 6.33 -22.94
N GLU A 332 8.04 7.44 -22.57
CA GLU A 332 6.60 7.55 -22.37
C GLU A 332 5.82 7.97 -23.63
N GLN A 333 6.47 7.90 -24.81
CA GLN A 333 5.84 8.14 -26.12
C GLN A 333 5.21 9.53 -26.32
N LEU A 334 5.58 10.53 -25.51
CA LEU A 334 5.22 11.93 -25.76
C LEU A 334 5.98 12.49 -26.97
N PHE A 335 7.22 12.05 -27.17
CA PHE A 335 8.08 12.41 -28.30
C PHE A 335 8.38 11.22 -29.19
N ALA A 336 8.37 11.42 -30.50
CA ALA A 336 8.80 10.36 -31.42
C ALA A 336 10.32 10.12 -31.33
N VAL A 337 10.75 8.88 -31.54
CA VAL A 337 12.16 8.45 -31.37
C VAL A 337 13.13 9.29 -32.22
N ALA A 338 12.75 9.59 -33.46
CA ALA A 338 13.57 10.32 -34.43
C ALA A 338 13.29 11.83 -34.48
N GLU A 339 12.43 12.36 -33.61
CA GLU A 339 12.06 13.78 -33.63
C GLU A 339 13.17 14.65 -33.01
N GLY A 340 13.51 15.75 -33.70
CA GLY A 340 14.49 16.73 -33.27
C GLY A 340 13.91 17.63 -32.18
N LEU A 341 14.34 17.44 -30.94
CA LEU A 341 13.84 18.17 -29.78
C LEU A 341 14.59 19.48 -29.59
N ARG A 342 13.86 20.57 -29.33
CA ARG A 342 14.41 21.85 -28.89
C ARG A 342 14.48 21.86 -27.37
N ILE A 343 15.66 22.09 -26.83
CA ILE A 343 15.90 22.21 -25.40
C ILE A 343 16.08 23.69 -25.07
N GLU A 344 15.35 24.19 -24.08
CA GLU A 344 15.47 25.54 -23.57
C GLU A 344 15.82 25.50 -22.08
N ASP A 345 16.75 26.35 -21.67
CA ASP A 345 17.23 26.40 -20.29
C ASP A 345 16.40 27.37 -19.42
N PRO A 346 16.11 27.01 -18.16
CA PRO A 346 16.37 25.69 -17.55
C PRO A 346 15.20 24.70 -17.75
N ALA A 347 15.54 23.42 -17.96
CA ALA A 347 14.66 22.25 -17.82
C ALA A 347 13.40 22.26 -18.70
N MET A 348 13.49 22.65 -19.98
CA MET A 348 12.37 22.61 -20.92
C MET A 348 12.73 21.91 -22.23
N VAL A 349 11.86 21.00 -22.67
CA VAL A 349 12.02 20.20 -23.89
C VAL A 349 10.76 20.30 -24.74
N ILE A 350 10.93 20.69 -26.00
CA ILE A 350 9.83 21.02 -26.91
C ILE A 350 10.02 20.24 -28.21
N ALA A 351 8.98 19.51 -28.60
CA ALA A 351 8.93 18.79 -29.85
C ALA A 351 8.27 19.64 -30.96
N PRO A 352 8.75 19.57 -32.21
CA PRO A 352 8.09 20.13 -33.39
C PRO A 352 6.60 19.77 -33.53
N SER A 353 6.19 18.60 -33.04
CA SER A 353 4.79 18.15 -32.95
C SER A 353 3.89 19.05 -32.08
N GLY A 354 4.49 19.97 -31.31
CA GLY A 354 3.78 20.85 -30.39
C GLY A 354 3.58 20.25 -29.01
N SER A 355 4.21 19.12 -28.72
CA SER A 355 4.27 18.52 -27.38
C SER A 355 5.50 19.00 -26.62
N GLY A 356 5.48 18.94 -25.29
CA GLY A 356 6.66 19.29 -24.52
C GLY A 356 6.55 19.01 -23.03
N LEU A 357 7.70 19.20 -22.36
CA LEU A 357 7.90 19.03 -20.93
C LEU A 357 8.67 20.22 -20.39
N ALA A 358 8.30 20.67 -19.19
CA ALA A 358 9.05 21.70 -18.48
C ALA A 358 9.05 21.44 -16.98
N VAL A 359 10.10 21.86 -16.31
CA VAL A 359 10.16 21.88 -14.85
C VAL A 359 10.63 23.27 -14.38
N THR A 360 9.84 23.92 -13.52
CA THR A 360 10.21 25.22 -12.95
C THR A 360 11.11 25.05 -11.73
N ARG A 361 11.79 26.13 -11.31
CA ARG A 361 12.65 26.13 -10.11
C ARG A 361 11.91 25.74 -8.82
N ASP A 362 10.62 26.01 -8.76
CA ASP A 362 9.77 25.73 -7.61
C ASP A 362 9.22 24.29 -7.64
N GLY A 363 9.66 23.48 -8.61
CA GLY A 363 9.33 22.06 -8.71
C GLY A 363 8.02 21.76 -9.43
N GLN A 364 7.34 22.77 -10.01
CA GLN A 364 6.21 22.53 -10.88
C GLN A 364 6.67 21.77 -12.12
N ARG A 365 5.94 20.70 -12.46
CA ARG A 365 6.18 19.86 -13.63
C ARG A 365 5.03 20.07 -14.59
N SER A 366 5.35 20.38 -15.84
CA SER A 366 4.37 20.71 -16.86
C SER A 366 4.57 19.80 -18.06
N ALA A 367 3.48 19.25 -18.59
CA ALA A 367 3.48 18.54 -19.87
C ALA A 367 2.34 19.05 -20.73
N TRP A 368 2.55 19.09 -22.03
CA TRP A 368 1.52 19.51 -22.97
C TRP A 368 1.59 18.73 -24.27
N GLN A 369 0.45 18.67 -24.96
CA GLN A 369 0.31 18.01 -26.25
C GLN A 369 -0.76 18.70 -27.10
N SER A 370 -0.54 18.78 -28.41
CA SER A 370 -1.55 19.24 -29.36
C SER A 370 -2.80 18.37 -29.34
N LEU A 371 -3.97 18.99 -29.42
CA LEU A 371 -5.25 18.28 -29.59
C LEU A 371 -5.40 17.75 -31.03
N PRO A 372 -6.15 16.64 -31.22
CA PRO A 372 -6.58 16.19 -32.55
C PRO A 372 -7.31 17.30 -33.29
N LYS A 373 -7.01 17.48 -34.58
CA LYS A 373 -7.55 18.57 -35.39
C LYS A 373 -7.75 18.18 -36.84
N ASP A 374 -8.65 18.90 -37.50
CA ASP A 374 -8.84 18.94 -38.94
C ASP A 374 -8.73 20.40 -39.44
N MET A 375 -9.16 20.65 -40.68
CA MET A 375 -9.18 21.99 -41.27
C MET A 375 -10.13 22.96 -40.55
N LEU A 376 -11.10 22.45 -39.78
CA LEU A 376 -12.08 23.26 -39.02
C LEU A 376 -11.59 23.59 -37.59
N GLY A 377 -10.46 23.00 -37.17
CA GLY A 377 -9.84 23.26 -35.87
C GLY A 377 -9.73 22.01 -35.02
N ALA A 378 -9.51 22.18 -33.72
CA ALA A 378 -9.30 21.08 -32.79
C ALA A 378 -10.61 20.48 -32.26
N VAL A 379 -10.54 19.22 -31.85
CA VAL A 379 -11.62 18.47 -31.20
C VAL A 379 -11.27 18.24 -29.74
N LEU A 380 -12.25 18.52 -28.87
CA LEU A 380 -12.21 18.15 -27.46
C LEU A 380 -13.16 16.96 -27.26
N ASP A 381 -12.60 15.76 -27.28
CA ASP A 381 -13.32 14.51 -27.04
C ASP A 381 -13.07 14.04 -25.61
N PRO A 382 -14.11 13.91 -24.76
CA PRO A 382 -13.94 13.48 -23.37
C PRO A 382 -13.19 12.14 -23.23
N ILE A 383 -13.40 11.19 -24.14
CA ILE A 383 -12.78 9.86 -24.06
C ILE A 383 -11.28 9.93 -24.37
N ASP A 384 -10.92 10.59 -25.47
CA ASP A 384 -9.53 10.83 -25.84
C ASP A 384 -8.81 11.71 -24.82
N LEU A 385 -9.51 12.69 -24.24
CA LEU A 385 -8.96 13.61 -23.24
C LEU A 385 -8.55 12.88 -21.96
N VAL A 386 -9.37 11.94 -21.44
CA VAL A 386 -8.99 11.13 -20.26
C VAL A 386 -7.73 10.32 -20.56
N GLY A 387 -7.64 9.69 -21.73
CA GLY A 387 -6.45 8.93 -22.14
C GLY A 387 -5.19 9.80 -22.19
N ARG A 388 -5.29 10.99 -22.81
CA ARG A 388 -4.18 11.96 -22.87
C ARG A 388 -3.76 12.45 -21.48
N LEU A 389 -4.72 12.88 -20.66
CA LEU A 389 -4.42 13.35 -19.30
C LEU A 389 -3.80 12.25 -18.44
N THR A 390 -4.27 11.01 -18.57
CA THR A 390 -3.67 9.85 -17.87
C THR A 390 -2.22 9.65 -18.27
N ALA A 391 -1.91 9.71 -19.57
CA ALA A 391 -0.55 9.59 -20.07
C ALA A 391 0.36 10.73 -19.58
N LEU A 392 -0.13 11.99 -19.62
CA LEU A 392 0.60 13.15 -19.12
C LEU A 392 0.84 13.08 -17.60
N LEU A 393 -0.15 12.68 -16.80
CA LEU A 393 0.02 12.48 -15.35
C LEU A 393 1.04 11.39 -15.04
N THR A 394 0.94 10.26 -15.73
CA THR A 394 1.87 9.14 -15.56
C THR A 394 3.31 9.57 -15.85
N LEU A 395 3.50 10.34 -16.94
CA LEU A 395 4.80 10.91 -17.29
C LEU A 395 5.29 11.89 -16.22
N LEU A 396 4.45 12.86 -15.82
CA LEU A 396 4.81 13.89 -14.84
C LEU A 396 5.12 13.31 -13.45
N ALA A 397 4.49 12.19 -13.08
CA ALA A 397 4.79 11.45 -11.87
C ALA A 397 6.20 10.84 -11.88
N LYS A 398 6.74 10.50 -13.07
CA LYS A 398 8.08 9.93 -13.25
C LYS A 398 9.21 10.97 -13.31
N VAL A 399 8.89 12.26 -13.39
CA VAL A 399 9.91 13.33 -13.42
C VAL A 399 10.57 13.45 -12.04
N GLU A 400 11.88 13.19 -11.98
CA GLU A 400 12.68 13.17 -10.75
C GLU A 400 13.05 14.58 -10.26
N VAL A 401 12.16 15.19 -9.49
CA VAL A 401 12.37 16.50 -8.82
C VAL A 401 11.95 16.38 -7.35
N PRO A 402 12.37 17.29 -6.45
CA PRO A 402 11.91 17.28 -5.06
C PRO A 402 10.39 17.15 -4.96
N ILE A 403 9.93 16.19 -4.16
CA ILE A 403 8.52 15.83 -4.03
C ILE A 403 7.96 16.46 -2.76
N SER A 404 6.84 17.18 -2.89
CA SER A 404 5.99 17.54 -1.76
C SER A 404 5.02 16.38 -1.47
N MET A 405 4.71 16.16 -0.18
CA MET A 405 3.77 15.10 0.24
C MET A 405 2.40 15.24 -0.43
N GLU A 406 1.95 16.48 -0.60
CA GLU A 406 0.75 16.84 -1.35
C GLU A 406 1.13 17.65 -2.59
N VAL A 407 0.35 17.49 -3.65
CA VAL A 407 0.46 18.23 -4.92
C VAL A 407 -0.91 18.71 -5.36
N GLY A 408 -0.95 19.87 -6.00
CA GLY A 408 -2.10 20.33 -6.76
C GLY A 408 -1.95 19.94 -8.23
N VAL A 409 -3.09 19.76 -8.91
CA VAL A 409 -3.14 19.48 -10.35
C VAL A 409 -3.90 20.61 -11.02
N ALA A 410 -3.28 21.25 -12.00
CA ALA A 410 -3.91 22.27 -12.83
C ALA A 410 -3.94 21.83 -14.29
N VAL A 411 -5.05 22.07 -14.98
CA VAL A 411 -5.23 21.67 -16.38
C VAL A 411 -5.76 22.84 -17.20
N GLY A 412 -5.28 23.01 -18.42
CA GLY A 412 -5.64 24.15 -19.26
C GLY A 412 -5.68 23.85 -20.75
N LEU A 413 -6.37 24.73 -21.48
CA LEU A 413 -6.36 24.79 -22.93
C LEU A 413 -5.68 26.08 -23.35
N THR A 414 -4.54 25.95 -24.03
CA THR A 414 -3.64 27.07 -24.36
C THR A 414 -4.29 28.09 -25.31
N ARG A 415 -5.08 27.60 -26.26
CA ARG A 415 -5.87 28.40 -27.22
C ARG A 415 -7.21 27.76 -27.47
N THR A 416 -8.29 28.50 -27.25
CA THR A 416 -9.67 27.99 -27.36
C THR A 416 -10.35 28.30 -28.68
N PHE A 417 -9.73 29.16 -29.49
CA PHE A 417 -10.23 29.49 -30.82
C PHE A 417 -10.28 28.23 -31.69
N ALA A 418 -11.41 28.01 -32.35
CA ALA A 418 -11.66 26.84 -33.18
C ALA A 418 -11.47 25.47 -32.47
N ILE A 419 -11.71 25.40 -31.15
CA ILE A 419 -11.95 24.11 -30.46
C ILE A 419 -13.46 23.85 -30.45
N ALA A 420 -13.87 22.64 -30.86
CA ALA A 420 -15.24 22.17 -30.65
C ALA A 420 -15.27 20.83 -29.91
N GLU A 421 -16.29 20.64 -29.09
CA GLU A 421 -16.58 19.35 -28.46
C GLU A 421 -17.10 18.37 -29.53
N GLY A 422 -16.61 17.13 -29.55
CA GLY A 422 -16.93 16.12 -30.55
C GLY A 422 -16.16 14.83 -30.31
N ARG A 423 -16.21 13.88 -31.25
CA ARG A 423 -15.41 12.65 -31.16
C ARG A 423 -14.20 12.70 -32.09
N VAL A 424 -13.07 12.19 -31.64
CA VAL A 424 -11.87 12.05 -32.50
C VAL A 424 -12.14 11.11 -33.67
N SER A 425 -13.01 10.10 -33.47
CA SER A 425 -13.46 9.17 -34.53
C SER A 425 -14.16 9.85 -35.70
N ASP A 426 -14.64 11.08 -35.52
CA ASP A 426 -15.43 11.80 -36.52
C ASP A 426 -14.55 12.75 -37.38
N LEU A 427 -13.23 12.70 -37.21
CA LEU A 427 -12.28 13.44 -38.01
C LEU A 427 -12.03 12.76 -39.38
N PRO A 428 -11.96 13.52 -40.50
CA PRO A 428 -12.16 14.97 -40.60
C PRO A 428 -13.66 15.35 -40.63
N ARG A 429 -14.03 16.42 -39.93
CA ARG A 429 -15.42 16.91 -39.85
C ARG A 429 -15.77 17.75 -41.08
N THR A 430 -17.05 17.74 -41.45
CA THR A 430 -17.62 18.59 -42.50
C THR A 430 -18.24 19.89 -41.97
N SER A 431 -18.56 19.95 -40.67
CA SER A 431 -19.00 21.15 -39.98
C SER A 431 -18.57 21.12 -38.51
N ALA A 432 -18.38 22.29 -37.90
CA ALA A 432 -18.08 22.45 -36.48
C ALA A 432 -18.65 23.80 -35.99
N PRO A 433 -19.14 23.88 -34.74
CA PRO A 433 -19.58 25.14 -34.16
C PRO A 433 -18.41 26.11 -34.06
N LEU A 434 -18.61 27.34 -34.54
CA LEU A 434 -17.58 28.38 -34.50
C LEU A 434 -17.49 28.97 -33.07
N ARG A 435 -16.32 28.85 -32.45
CA ARG A 435 -15.98 29.58 -31.21
C ARG A 435 -14.96 30.66 -31.52
N ILE A 436 -15.31 31.90 -31.17
CA ILE A 436 -14.52 33.12 -31.47
C ILE A 436 -13.68 33.57 -30.26
N SER A 437 -13.92 33.03 -29.07
CA SER A 437 -13.13 33.37 -27.88
C SER A 437 -11.69 32.83 -28.00
N SER A 438 -10.73 33.68 -27.69
CA SER A 438 -9.31 33.34 -27.55
C SER A 438 -8.90 33.16 -26.08
N THR A 439 -9.82 33.36 -25.13
CA THR A 439 -9.53 33.26 -23.69
C THR A 439 -9.13 31.82 -23.34
N PRO A 440 -7.97 31.60 -22.71
CA PRO A 440 -7.58 30.28 -22.23
C PRO A 440 -8.62 29.71 -21.26
N VAL A 441 -8.84 28.40 -21.32
CA VAL A 441 -9.62 27.70 -20.28
C VAL A 441 -8.63 27.15 -19.29
N ARG A 442 -8.77 27.48 -18.00
CA ARG A 442 -7.87 27.04 -16.95
C ARG A 442 -8.69 26.53 -15.78
N VAL A 443 -8.33 25.35 -15.31
CA VAL A 443 -8.74 24.82 -14.01
C VAL A 443 -7.50 24.94 -13.13
N PRO A 444 -7.45 25.93 -12.22
CA PRO A 444 -6.32 26.09 -11.33
C PRO A 444 -6.27 24.96 -10.30
N ALA A 445 -5.12 24.78 -9.66
CA ALA A 445 -4.97 23.84 -8.55
C ALA A 445 -5.52 24.45 -7.25
N ASP A 446 -6.85 24.44 -7.10
CA ASP A 446 -7.59 24.94 -5.93
C ASP A 446 -7.77 23.89 -4.81
N ASP A 447 -7.32 22.67 -5.06
CA ASP A 447 -7.20 21.59 -4.09
C ASP A 447 -5.88 20.84 -4.28
N VAL A 448 -5.52 20.06 -3.26
CA VAL A 448 -4.34 19.20 -3.27
C VAL A 448 -4.71 17.77 -2.93
N LEU A 449 -3.84 16.86 -3.34
CA LEU A 449 -3.93 15.45 -3.00
C LEU A 449 -2.55 14.86 -2.72
N PRO A 450 -2.46 13.72 -2.04
CA PRO A 450 -1.19 13.01 -1.88
C PRO A 450 -0.55 12.67 -3.23
N PHE A 451 0.68 13.12 -3.47
CA PHE A 451 1.46 12.77 -4.68
C PHE A 451 1.52 11.26 -4.93
N PRO A 452 1.69 10.40 -3.90
CA PRO A 452 1.76 8.97 -4.14
C PRO A 452 0.45 8.37 -4.70
N HIS A 453 -0.69 8.99 -4.42
CA HIS A 453 -1.96 8.60 -5.05
C HIS A 453 -2.05 9.05 -6.51
N LEU A 454 -1.55 10.25 -6.83
CA LEU A 454 -1.42 10.69 -8.23
C LEU A 454 -0.59 9.69 -9.04
N ALA A 455 0.54 9.25 -8.48
CA ALA A 455 1.43 8.31 -9.13
C ALA A 455 0.82 6.91 -9.31
N SER A 456 0.02 6.44 -8.35
CA SER A 456 -0.60 5.10 -8.40
C SER A 456 -1.93 5.06 -9.14
N ASN A 457 -2.68 6.16 -9.20
CA ASN A 457 -4.03 6.21 -9.78
C ASN A 457 -4.19 7.41 -10.76
N PRO A 458 -3.33 7.55 -11.78
CA PRO A 458 -3.38 8.70 -12.69
C PRO A 458 -4.68 8.76 -13.51
N GLN A 459 -5.36 7.63 -13.74
CA GLN A 459 -6.62 7.60 -14.49
C GLN A 459 -7.77 8.27 -13.72
N ASP A 460 -7.95 7.96 -12.44
CA ASP A 460 -9.01 8.55 -11.61
C ASP A 460 -8.90 10.08 -11.55
N ILE A 461 -7.66 10.58 -11.47
CA ILE A 461 -7.38 12.02 -11.47
C ILE A 461 -7.62 12.62 -12.85
N ALA A 462 -7.23 11.92 -13.92
CA ALA A 462 -7.50 12.35 -15.28
C ALA A 462 -9.01 12.47 -15.55
N GLU A 463 -9.83 11.56 -15.03
CA GLU A 463 -11.29 11.61 -15.14
C GLU A 463 -11.86 12.85 -14.44
N GLU A 464 -11.42 13.14 -13.22
CA GLU A 464 -11.84 14.33 -12.47
C GLU A 464 -11.39 15.63 -13.17
N MET A 465 -10.12 15.71 -13.59
CA MET A 465 -9.58 16.89 -14.30
C MET A 465 -10.26 17.10 -15.65
N CYS A 466 -10.58 16.02 -16.38
CA CYS A 466 -11.37 16.06 -17.61
C CYS A 466 -12.75 16.67 -17.35
N ALA A 467 -13.45 16.22 -16.30
CA ALA A 467 -14.77 16.73 -15.95
C ALA A 467 -14.73 18.23 -15.60
N ARG A 468 -13.76 18.67 -14.78
CA ARG A 468 -13.58 20.09 -14.43
C ARG A 468 -13.24 20.93 -15.65
N LEU A 469 -12.36 20.46 -16.53
CA LEU A 469 -11.98 21.19 -17.73
C LEU A 469 -13.15 21.34 -18.71
N LEU A 470 -13.91 20.27 -18.95
CA LEU A 470 -15.11 20.31 -19.79
C LEU A 470 -16.16 21.26 -19.23
N GLN A 471 -16.34 21.27 -17.90
CA GLN A 471 -17.23 22.22 -17.23
C GLN A 471 -16.77 23.67 -17.46
N ALA A 472 -15.48 23.96 -17.27
CA ALA A 472 -14.91 25.28 -17.51
C ALA A 472 -15.02 25.68 -19.00
N PHE A 473 -14.74 24.75 -19.92
CA PHE A 473 -14.83 24.96 -21.37
C PHE A 473 -16.25 25.28 -21.83
N ARG A 474 -17.26 24.61 -21.28
CA ARG A 474 -18.67 24.85 -21.61
C ARG A 474 -19.17 26.20 -21.07
N ARG A 475 -18.63 26.70 -19.94
CA ARG A 475 -18.99 28.03 -19.40
C ARG A 475 -18.60 29.18 -20.31
N ILE A 476 -17.48 29.08 -21.02
CA ILE A 476 -16.99 30.12 -21.94
C ILE A 476 -17.82 30.18 -23.25
N GLY A 477 -18.53 29.10 -23.59
CA GLY A 477 -19.38 29.05 -24.78
C GLY A 477 -20.83 29.49 -24.58
N ARG A 478 -21.16 30.10 -23.44
CA ARG A 478 -22.45 30.73 -23.18
C ARG A 478 -22.36 32.24 -23.28
#